data_AF-A0A8J5RVZ7-F1
#
_entry.id   AF-A0A8J5RVZ7-F1
#
_cell.length_a   1.000
_cell.length_b   1.000
_cell.length_c   1.000
_cell.angle_alpha   90.00
_cell.angle_beta   90.00
_cell.angle_gamma   90.00
#
_symmetry.space_group_name_H-M   'P 1'
#
loop_
_entity.id
_entity.type
_entity.pdbx_description
1 polymer ?
#
loop_
_entity_poly.entity_id
_entity_poly.type
_entity_poly.pdbx_seq_one_letter_code
_entity_poly.pdbx_strand_id
1 'polypeptide(L)'
;MVKIVTYNVNGLRPRVSQHGSLRRLLDALDADIICFQETKLSRQDLSGDVIMAEGYEAFISCNRSSKGRGAYSGVATFCRVTSAFSSQEVALPMAAEEGFTGLQDTAKNGKTIGDFVLEMPMEEEGLGEITREELFKVDNEGRSIITDHGHFVLFNIYGPAVEEDNKERVRFKLLFYKILQKRWEHLLALGKRIFVVGDLNIAPSSIDRCDAPPGFEKQMFREWLRSMLREHGGPFFDAFRSKHPERVGAYTCFNQAVGAEEYNYGSRIDHILISGACFHHSSYLEDHNIFFCHVEDCEIMDHFRRGNSENMPKWKGGRSSRLEGSDHIPVYIILNEIPILPVHNTPSSAARYLPEIRGRQQSIVYKVFISLNPHMLKQLPVFSISFIKELAQWNIVTLH
;
A
#
# COMPACT_ATOMS: atom_id res chain seq x y z
N MET A 1 19.19 -4.80 6.61
CA MET A 1 18.37 -5.29 5.49
C MET A 1 16.93 -4.85 5.73
N VAL A 2 16.21 -4.43 4.69
CA VAL A 2 14.79 -4.07 4.75
C VAL A 2 14.09 -4.78 3.60
N LYS A 3 13.02 -5.52 3.89
CA LYS A 3 12.19 -6.18 2.87
C LYS A 3 10.86 -5.47 2.72
N ILE A 4 10.52 -5.14 1.47
CA ILE A 4 9.23 -4.53 1.11
C ILE A 4 8.47 -5.55 0.27
N VAL A 5 7.22 -5.82 0.64
CA VAL A 5 6.29 -6.69 -0.09
C VAL A 5 5.12 -5.86 -0.59
N THR A 6 4.68 -6.13 -1.80
CA THR A 6 3.45 -5.57 -2.35
C THR A 6 2.53 -6.68 -2.83
N TYR A 7 1.24 -6.56 -2.53
CA TYR A 7 0.26 -7.63 -2.77
C TYR A 7 -1.16 -7.09 -2.94
N ASN A 8 -1.73 -7.21 -4.14
CA ASN A 8 -3.17 -7.06 -4.29
C ASN A 8 -3.87 -8.26 -3.63
N VAL A 9 -4.58 -8.02 -2.53
CA VAL A 9 -5.19 -9.07 -1.71
C VAL A 9 -6.59 -9.48 -2.17
N ASN A 10 -7.19 -8.73 -3.11
CA ASN A 10 -8.56 -8.92 -3.59
C ASN A 10 -9.55 -9.12 -2.41
N GLY A 11 -9.51 -8.19 -1.46
CA GLY A 11 -10.23 -8.22 -0.20
C GLY A 11 -9.38 -8.74 0.96
N LEU A 12 -9.09 -7.88 1.93
CA LEU A 12 -8.25 -8.20 3.08
C LEU A 12 -8.91 -9.18 4.06
N ARG A 13 -10.23 -9.05 4.30
CA ARG A 13 -10.96 -9.90 5.24
C ARG A 13 -10.87 -11.40 4.91
N PRO A 14 -11.12 -11.84 3.66
CA PRO A 14 -10.89 -13.22 3.26
C PRO A 14 -9.46 -13.71 3.51
N ARG A 15 -8.44 -12.88 3.25
CA ARG A 15 -7.04 -13.26 3.48
C ARG A 15 -6.73 -13.43 4.96
N VAL A 16 -7.20 -12.50 5.79
CA VAL A 16 -7.08 -12.58 7.25
C VAL A 16 -7.74 -13.87 7.77
N SER A 17 -8.94 -14.19 7.29
CA SER A 17 -9.64 -15.42 7.66
C SER A 17 -8.89 -16.68 7.25
N GLN A 18 -8.27 -16.70 6.05
CA GLN A 18 -7.49 -17.84 5.55
C GLN A 18 -6.27 -18.13 6.44
N HIS A 19 -5.54 -17.09 6.86
CA HIS A 19 -4.39 -17.23 7.77
C HIS A 19 -4.79 -17.32 9.25
N GLY A 20 -6.07 -17.20 9.56
CA GLY A 20 -6.65 -17.22 10.91
C GLY A 20 -6.49 -15.91 11.71
N SER A 21 -5.57 -15.02 11.32
CA SER A 21 -5.45 -13.68 11.90
C SER A 21 -4.61 -12.77 11.00
N LEU A 22 -4.76 -11.45 11.15
CA LEU A 22 -3.93 -10.48 10.45
C LEU A 22 -2.45 -10.67 10.76
N ARG A 23 -2.12 -10.89 12.03
CA ARG A 23 -0.72 -11.09 12.45
C ARG A 23 -0.08 -12.26 11.70
N ARG A 24 -0.76 -13.41 11.61
CA ARG A 24 -0.27 -14.59 10.88
C ARG A 24 -0.15 -14.36 9.37
N LEU A 25 -1.03 -13.54 8.77
CA LEU A 25 -0.90 -13.13 7.37
C LEU A 25 0.37 -12.29 7.17
N LEU A 26 0.63 -11.32 8.05
CA LEU A 26 1.84 -10.48 7.96
C LEU A 26 3.12 -11.29 8.22
N ASP A 27 3.10 -12.20 9.20
CA ASP A 27 4.23 -13.10 9.49
C ASP A 27 4.53 -14.02 8.29
N ALA A 28 3.50 -14.50 7.57
CA ALA A 28 3.68 -15.35 6.39
C ALA A 28 4.34 -14.63 5.19
N LEU A 29 4.18 -13.31 5.10
CA LEU A 29 4.87 -12.50 4.09
C LEU A 29 6.32 -12.17 4.50
N ASP A 30 6.59 -12.24 5.80
CA ASP A 30 7.87 -11.97 6.46
C ASP A 30 8.56 -10.75 5.86
N ALA A 31 7.97 -9.58 6.03
CA ALA A 31 8.53 -8.32 5.52
C ALA A 31 8.40 -7.17 6.52
N ASP A 32 9.30 -6.20 6.38
CA ASP A 32 9.35 -4.99 7.19
C ASP A 32 8.27 -4.00 6.79
N ILE A 33 8.02 -3.86 5.49
CA ILE A 33 6.96 -3.03 4.94
C ILE A 33 6.09 -3.88 4.02
N ILE A 34 4.79 -3.96 4.28
CA ILE A 34 3.83 -4.75 3.51
C ILE A 34 2.75 -3.83 2.97
N CYS A 35 2.64 -3.75 1.65
CA CYS A 35 1.70 -2.90 0.94
C CYS A 35 0.60 -3.76 0.33
N PHE A 36 -0.62 -3.63 0.87
CA PHE A 36 -1.81 -4.25 0.32
C PHE A 36 -2.60 -3.30 -0.57
N GLN A 37 -3.08 -3.84 -1.69
CA GLN A 37 -4.03 -3.19 -2.59
C GLN A 37 -5.35 -3.96 -2.62
N GLU A 38 -6.41 -3.27 -3.04
CA GLU A 38 -7.76 -3.81 -3.11
C GLU A 38 -8.22 -4.42 -1.77
N THR A 39 -8.00 -3.69 -0.68
CA THR A 39 -8.36 -4.16 0.67
C THR A 39 -9.86 -4.41 0.82
N LYS A 40 -10.69 -3.73 0.01
CA LYS A 40 -12.16 -3.75 0.07
C LYS A 40 -12.66 -3.47 1.47
N LEU A 41 -12.10 -2.43 2.09
CA LEU A 41 -12.53 -1.90 3.38
C LEU A 41 -13.01 -0.46 3.21
N SER A 42 -14.20 -0.16 3.72
CA SER A 42 -14.64 1.21 3.97
C SER A 42 -14.19 1.66 5.37
N ARG A 43 -14.31 2.97 5.66
CA ARG A 43 -14.06 3.52 7.01
C ARG A 43 -14.85 2.80 8.11
N GLN A 44 -16.09 2.38 7.81
CA GLN A 44 -16.96 1.70 8.77
C GLN A 44 -16.55 0.25 9.01
N ASP A 45 -15.89 -0.37 8.02
CA ASP A 45 -15.36 -1.72 8.11
C ASP A 45 -14.03 -1.77 8.88
N LEU A 46 -13.44 -0.64 9.26
CA LEU A 46 -12.19 -0.64 10.01
C LEU A 46 -12.45 -1.18 11.43
N SER A 47 -11.73 -2.24 11.77
CA SER A 47 -11.78 -2.91 13.06
C SER A 47 -10.41 -3.50 13.39
N GLY A 48 -10.12 -3.68 14.68
CA GLY A 48 -8.80 -4.10 15.15
C GLY A 48 -8.30 -5.39 14.50
N ASP A 49 -9.18 -6.34 14.22
CA ASP A 49 -8.88 -7.64 13.59
C ASP A 49 -8.31 -7.54 12.16
N VAL A 50 -8.54 -6.44 11.45
CA VAL A 50 -8.09 -6.25 10.05
C VAL A 50 -7.04 -5.17 9.87
N ILE A 51 -6.79 -4.34 10.88
CA ILE A 51 -5.85 -3.20 10.77
C ILE A 51 -4.85 -3.08 11.92
N MET A 52 -5.03 -3.82 13.02
CA MET A 52 -4.11 -3.82 14.16
C MET A 52 -3.47 -5.19 14.29
N ALA A 53 -2.14 -5.23 14.21
CA ALA A 53 -1.35 -6.41 14.50
C ALA A 53 -0.20 -6.01 15.43
N GLU A 54 0.03 -6.79 16.48
CA GLU A 54 1.17 -6.57 17.37
C GLU A 54 2.48 -6.56 16.57
N GLY A 55 3.36 -5.60 16.85
CA GLY A 55 4.62 -5.42 16.13
C GLY A 55 4.49 -4.74 14.77
N TYR A 56 3.31 -4.24 14.40
CA TYR A 56 3.08 -3.50 13.16
C TYR A 56 2.22 -2.25 13.39
N GLU A 57 2.57 -1.18 12.69
CA GLU A 57 1.74 0.01 12.51
C GLU A 57 1.14 0.02 11.11
N ALA A 58 -0.10 0.50 10.98
CA ALA A 58 -0.82 0.50 9.70
C ALA A 58 -1.18 1.91 9.25
N PHE A 59 -1.08 2.17 7.95
CA PHE A 59 -1.50 3.41 7.28
C PHE A 59 -2.43 3.05 6.14
N ILE A 60 -3.61 3.68 6.08
CA ILE A 60 -4.72 3.15 5.27
C ILE A 60 -5.40 4.28 4.54
N SER A 61 -5.65 4.07 3.25
CA SER A 61 -6.58 4.88 2.46
C SER A 61 -7.77 4.02 2.04
N CYS A 62 -8.97 4.44 2.43
CA CYS A 62 -10.23 3.77 2.10
C CYS A 62 -10.99 4.56 1.05
N ASN A 63 -11.83 3.88 0.27
CA ASN A 63 -12.80 4.57 -0.59
C ASN A 63 -13.79 5.39 0.27
N ARG A 64 -13.94 6.67 -0.08
CA ARG A 64 -14.84 7.65 0.57
C ARG A 64 -16.01 8.06 -0.33
N SER A 65 -16.10 7.50 -1.53
CA SER A 65 -17.16 7.84 -2.49
C SER A 65 -18.54 7.45 -1.96
N SER A 66 -19.44 8.42 -1.92
CA SER A 66 -20.83 8.28 -1.44
C SER A 66 -21.75 7.49 -2.39
N LYS A 67 -21.33 7.25 -3.64
CA LYS A 67 -22.15 6.57 -4.64
C LYS A 67 -22.07 5.05 -4.51
N GLY A 68 -22.79 4.47 -3.55
CA GLY A 68 -23.32 3.09 -3.58
C GLY A 68 -22.34 1.92 -3.81
N ARG A 69 -21.02 2.17 -3.88
CA ARG A 69 -20.00 1.17 -4.23
C ARG A 69 -19.45 0.42 -3.01
N GLY A 70 -20.12 0.48 -1.86
CA GLY A 70 -19.78 -0.27 -0.65
C GLY A 70 -18.27 -0.30 -0.35
N ALA A 71 -17.78 -1.43 0.13
CA ALA A 71 -16.35 -1.69 0.32
C ALA A 71 -15.69 -2.03 -1.04
N TYR A 72 -15.15 -1.00 -1.69
CA TYR A 72 -14.51 -1.06 -3.03
C TYR A 72 -13.13 -0.42 -2.97
N SER A 73 -12.16 -0.92 -3.74
CA SER A 73 -10.78 -0.41 -3.77
C SER A 73 -10.12 -0.48 -2.37
N GLY A 74 -9.30 0.50 -2.01
CA GLY A 74 -8.63 0.61 -0.71
C GLY A 74 -7.21 0.07 -0.72
N VAL A 75 -6.31 0.76 -0.04
CA VAL A 75 -4.91 0.38 0.13
C VAL A 75 -4.50 0.48 1.60
N ALA A 76 -3.59 -0.39 2.03
CA ALA A 76 -3.04 -0.37 3.38
C ALA A 76 -1.55 -0.70 3.36
N THR A 77 -0.75 0.06 4.11
CA THR A 77 0.68 -0.18 4.31
C THR A 77 0.90 -0.53 5.77
N PHE A 78 1.46 -1.72 6.02
CA PHE A 78 1.86 -2.20 7.34
C PHE A 78 3.37 -2.09 7.49
N CYS A 79 3.81 -1.50 8.59
CA CYS A 79 5.19 -1.19 8.90
C CYS A 79 5.57 -1.88 10.20
N ARG A 80 6.55 -2.78 10.13
CA ARG A 80 7.08 -3.50 11.29
C ARG A 80 7.73 -2.50 12.26
N VAL A 81 7.41 -2.61 13.54
CA VAL A 81 7.96 -1.75 14.60
C VAL A 81 8.32 -2.57 15.82
N THR A 82 9.40 -2.19 16.50
CA THR A 82 9.67 -2.73 17.85
C THR A 82 8.87 -1.94 18.90
N SER A 83 8.73 -0.63 18.69
CA SER A 83 7.96 0.28 19.54
C SER A 83 7.38 1.43 18.74
N ALA A 84 6.08 1.68 18.89
CA ALA A 84 5.39 2.78 18.22
C ALA A 84 5.64 4.16 18.87
N PHE A 85 6.16 4.18 20.11
CA PHE A 85 6.40 5.41 20.86
C PHE A 85 7.81 5.96 20.71
N SER A 86 8.74 5.14 20.21
CA SER A 86 10.13 5.50 19.99
C SER A 86 10.74 4.45 19.08
N SER A 87 10.96 4.80 17.83
CA SER A 87 11.46 3.87 16.80
C SER A 87 12.69 4.44 16.10
N GLN A 88 13.65 3.57 15.82
CA GLN A 88 14.75 3.81 14.87
C GLN A 88 14.59 2.92 13.62
N GLU A 89 13.48 2.17 13.52
CA GLU A 89 13.24 1.27 12.42
C GLU A 89 12.93 2.07 11.16
N VAL A 90 13.72 1.87 10.11
CA VAL A 90 13.45 2.42 8.77
C VAL A 90 12.02 2.08 8.29
N ALA A 91 11.49 0.94 8.73
CA ALA A 91 10.16 0.51 8.41
C ALA A 91 9.06 1.46 8.91
N LEU A 92 9.23 2.12 10.06
CA LEU A 92 8.25 3.10 10.54
C LEU A 92 8.42 4.42 9.78
N PRO A 93 7.38 4.94 9.11
CA PRO A 93 7.50 6.21 8.43
C PRO A 93 7.50 7.39 9.39
N MET A 94 8.21 8.46 9.02
CA MET A 94 8.21 9.75 9.70
C MET A 94 6.95 10.58 9.38
N ALA A 95 6.35 10.33 8.21
CA ALA A 95 5.09 10.95 7.81
C ALA A 95 4.30 10.00 6.89
N ALA A 96 2.98 10.13 6.87
CA ALA A 96 2.14 9.41 5.91
C ALA A 96 0.96 10.26 5.46
N GLU A 97 0.60 10.15 4.19
CA GLU A 97 -0.41 10.95 3.47
C GLU A 97 -1.37 10.03 2.71
N GLU A 98 -2.67 10.21 2.88
CA GLU A 98 -3.69 9.55 2.06
C GLU A 98 -3.86 10.28 0.73
N GLY A 99 -4.02 9.54 -0.36
CA GLY A 99 -4.06 10.12 -1.69
C GLY A 99 -2.68 10.57 -2.17
N PHE A 100 -2.65 11.33 -3.26
CA PHE A 100 -1.40 11.85 -3.84
C PHE A 100 -1.54 13.29 -4.38
N THR A 101 -2.76 13.83 -4.41
CA THR A 101 -3.02 15.20 -4.88
C THR A 101 -2.77 16.24 -3.80
N GLY A 102 -2.61 15.84 -2.53
CA GLY A 102 -2.55 16.72 -1.37
C GLY A 102 -3.91 17.29 -0.92
N LEU A 103 -5.02 16.79 -1.49
CA LEU A 103 -6.37 17.29 -1.21
C LEU A 103 -7.16 16.45 -0.20
N GLN A 104 -6.74 15.21 0.06
CA GLN A 104 -7.38 14.36 1.07
C GLN A 104 -6.99 14.82 2.48
N ASP A 105 -7.84 15.68 3.05
CA ASP A 105 -7.88 16.14 4.44
C ASP A 105 -6.67 15.72 5.27
N THR A 106 -5.64 16.57 5.22
CA THR A 106 -4.67 16.70 6.29
C THR A 106 -5.44 16.86 7.58
N ALA A 107 -5.19 16.01 8.57
CA ALA A 107 -5.47 16.34 9.98
C ALA A 107 -5.13 17.82 10.22
N LYS A 108 -5.77 18.53 11.16
CA LYS A 108 -5.63 19.99 11.35
C LYS A 108 -4.19 20.59 11.34
N ASN A 109 -3.15 19.76 11.38
CA ASN A 109 -1.71 20.09 11.25
C ASN A 109 -0.92 19.18 10.25
N GLY A 110 -1.57 18.43 9.36
CA GLY A 110 -0.89 17.51 8.44
C GLY A 110 -0.16 18.28 7.36
N LYS A 111 1.13 17.99 7.17
CA LYS A 111 1.91 18.52 6.04
C LYS A 111 1.89 17.52 4.90
N THR A 112 1.61 17.99 3.70
CA THR A 112 1.80 17.25 2.45
C THR A 112 3.27 16.87 2.32
N ILE A 113 3.58 15.61 2.00
CA ILE A 113 4.95 15.13 1.89
C ILE A 113 5.66 15.86 0.75
N GLY A 114 6.69 16.64 1.07
CA GLY A 114 7.42 17.45 0.10
C GLY A 114 6.69 18.73 -0.32
N ASP A 115 5.72 19.21 0.46
CA ASP A 115 5.00 20.48 0.23
C ASP A 115 4.42 20.60 -1.19
N PHE A 116 3.95 19.47 -1.73
CA PHE A 116 3.39 19.41 -3.07
C PHE A 116 2.07 20.20 -3.16
N VAL A 117 2.00 21.10 -4.14
CA VAL A 117 0.83 21.92 -4.42
C VAL A 117 0.59 21.93 -5.92
N LEU A 118 -0.68 21.75 -6.31
CA LEU A 118 -1.12 21.94 -7.68
C LEU A 118 -1.82 23.29 -7.79
N GLU A 119 -1.36 24.13 -8.72
CA GLU A 119 -2.03 25.39 -9.07
C GLU A 119 -3.33 25.09 -9.83
N MET A 120 -4.44 25.69 -9.40
CA MET A 120 -5.79 25.38 -9.90
C MET A 120 -6.54 26.61 -10.42
N PRO A 121 -7.37 26.48 -11.47
CA PRO A 121 -7.53 25.29 -12.31
C PRO A 121 -6.26 25.04 -13.14
N MET A 122 -6.04 23.79 -13.56
CA MET A 122 -4.93 23.45 -14.47
C MET A 122 -5.47 22.96 -15.80
N GLU A 123 -4.74 23.21 -16.87
CA GLU A 123 -4.97 22.58 -18.16
C GLU A 123 -3.92 21.50 -18.40
N GLU A 124 -4.34 20.35 -18.89
CA GLU A 124 -3.44 19.25 -19.24
C GLU A 124 -3.82 18.69 -20.61
N GLU A 125 -2.81 18.48 -21.46
CA GLU A 125 -3.00 17.93 -22.80
C GLU A 125 -3.72 16.57 -22.73
N GLY A 126 -4.79 16.42 -23.51
CA GLY A 126 -5.63 15.21 -23.52
C GLY A 126 -6.68 15.14 -22.39
N LEU A 127 -6.61 16.01 -21.38
CA LEU A 127 -7.60 16.11 -20.30
C LEU A 127 -8.35 17.45 -20.29
N GLY A 128 -7.82 18.50 -20.92
CA GLY A 128 -8.41 19.84 -20.86
C GLY A 128 -8.29 20.44 -19.47
N GLU A 129 -9.26 21.28 -19.10
CA GLU A 129 -9.35 21.83 -17.74
C GLU A 129 -9.59 20.71 -16.72
N ILE A 130 -8.83 20.76 -15.62
CA ILE A 130 -8.95 19.87 -14.47
C ILE A 130 -9.30 20.71 -13.25
N THR A 131 -10.41 20.37 -12.61
CA THR A 131 -10.87 21.08 -11.40
C THR A 131 -10.40 20.43 -10.10
N ARG A 132 -10.44 21.19 -9.01
CA ARG A 132 -10.14 20.68 -7.65
C ARG A 132 -11.06 19.53 -7.27
N GLU A 133 -12.32 19.56 -7.68
CA GLU A 133 -13.32 18.52 -7.41
C GLU A 133 -13.01 17.22 -8.17
N GLU A 134 -12.48 17.31 -9.39
CA GLU A 134 -12.02 16.13 -10.14
C GLU A 134 -10.84 15.46 -9.43
N LEU A 135 -9.83 16.24 -9.00
CA LEU A 135 -8.70 15.72 -8.23
C LEU A 135 -9.13 15.11 -6.89
N PHE A 136 -10.06 15.76 -6.18
CA PHE A 136 -10.60 15.23 -4.94
C PHE A 136 -11.35 13.90 -5.15
N LYS A 137 -12.08 13.73 -6.27
CA LYS A 137 -12.71 12.46 -6.63
C LYS A 137 -11.68 11.35 -6.90
N VAL A 138 -10.54 11.68 -7.48
CA VAL A 138 -9.46 10.73 -7.73
C VAL A 138 -8.93 10.14 -6.42
N ASP A 139 -8.59 10.98 -5.45
CA ASP A 139 -8.12 10.50 -4.14
C ASP A 139 -9.23 9.82 -3.31
N ASN A 140 -10.50 10.17 -3.53
CA ASN A 140 -11.62 9.54 -2.82
C ASN A 140 -11.84 8.07 -3.15
N GLU A 141 -11.25 7.51 -4.22
CA GLU A 141 -11.32 6.06 -4.47
C GLU A 141 -10.37 5.24 -3.58
N GLY A 142 -9.58 5.88 -2.70
CA GLY A 142 -8.73 5.17 -1.74
C GLY A 142 -7.64 4.33 -2.40
N ARG A 143 -7.04 4.86 -3.46
CA ARG A 143 -6.11 4.14 -4.36
C ARG A 143 -4.63 4.38 -4.05
N SER A 144 -4.33 5.24 -3.08
CA SER A 144 -2.95 5.61 -2.76
C SER A 144 -2.82 5.91 -1.27
N ILE A 145 -1.77 5.36 -0.67
CA ILE A 145 -1.23 5.80 0.62
C ILE A 145 0.27 5.99 0.43
N ILE A 146 0.77 7.14 0.86
CA ILE A 146 2.17 7.53 0.76
C ILE A 146 2.77 7.48 2.16
N THR A 147 3.95 6.88 2.31
CA THR A 147 4.71 6.85 3.56
C THR A 147 6.13 7.39 3.32
N ASP A 148 6.53 8.46 4.01
CA ASP A 148 7.90 9.00 3.99
C ASP A 148 8.70 8.34 5.11
N HIS A 149 9.67 7.51 4.73
CA HIS A 149 10.57 6.78 5.63
C HIS A 149 11.87 7.55 5.88
N GLY A 150 11.93 8.85 5.58
CA GLY A 150 13.11 9.70 5.71
C GLY A 150 14.15 9.46 4.60
N HIS A 151 14.52 8.20 4.38
CA HIS A 151 15.47 7.77 3.35
C HIS A 151 14.85 7.67 1.96
N PHE A 152 13.58 7.27 1.90
CA PHE A 152 12.79 7.16 0.68
C PHE A 152 11.31 7.42 0.97
N VAL A 153 10.59 7.82 -0.07
CA VAL A 153 9.12 7.94 -0.06
C VAL A 153 8.53 6.76 -0.80
N LEU A 154 7.64 6.03 -0.13
CA LEU A 154 6.98 4.85 -0.66
C LEU A 154 5.54 5.18 -1.03
N PHE A 155 5.17 4.90 -2.27
CA PHE A 155 3.82 5.00 -2.80
C PHE A 155 3.24 3.59 -2.91
N ASN A 156 2.22 3.29 -2.12
CA ASN A 156 1.42 2.08 -2.28
C ASN A 156 0.20 2.42 -3.14
N ILE A 157 0.17 1.91 -4.38
CA ILE A 157 -0.75 2.32 -5.44
C ILE A 157 -1.64 1.15 -5.88
N TYR A 158 -2.93 1.44 -6.01
CA TYR A 158 -3.90 0.61 -6.73
C TYR A 158 -4.43 1.34 -7.96
N GLY A 159 -3.77 1.13 -9.08
CA GLY A 159 -4.08 1.70 -10.39
C GLY A 159 -5.51 1.35 -10.86
N PRO A 160 -6.23 2.26 -11.53
CA PRO A 160 -7.55 1.95 -12.05
C PRO A 160 -7.52 0.89 -13.15
N ALA A 161 -8.29 -0.19 -12.99
CA ALA A 161 -8.65 -1.08 -14.10
C ALA A 161 -9.71 -0.40 -14.98
N VAL A 162 -9.59 -0.56 -16.32
CA VAL A 162 -10.50 0.04 -17.29
C VAL A 162 -10.76 -0.90 -18.46
N GLU A 163 -12.01 -0.96 -18.89
CA GLU A 163 -12.42 -1.47 -20.20
C GLU A 163 -12.46 -0.27 -21.18
N GLU A 164 -12.05 -0.49 -22.43
CA GLU A 164 -11.75 0.60 -23.38
C GLU A 164 -12.99 1.42 -23.81
N ASP A 165 -14.19 0.85 -23.68
CA ASP A 165 -15.46 1.50 -24.03
C ASP A 165 -15.95 2.49 -22.96
N ASN A 166 -15.44 2.39 -21.73
CA ASN A 166 -15.82 3.28 -20.63
C ASN A 166 -15.00 4.57 -20.62
N LYS A 167 -15.40 5.53 -21.45
CA LYS A 167 -14.72 6.84 -21.61
C LYS A 167 -14.50 7.59 -20.28
N GLU A 168 -15.46 7.54 -19.34
CA GLU A 168 -15.33 8.19 -18.03
C GLU A 168 -14.20 7.55 -17.21
N ARG A 169 -14.12 6.22 -17.19
CA ARG A 169 -13.06 5.50 -16.48
C ARG A 169 -11.71 5.61 -17.16
N VAL A 170 -11.67 5.68 -18.50
CA VAL A 170 -10.44 5.99 -19.25
C VAL A 170 -9.93 7.39 -18.89
N ARG A 171 -10.81 8.42 -18.89
CA ARG A 171 -10.44 9.78 -18.42
C ARG A 171 -9.93 9.74 -16.98
N PHE A 172 -10.61 9.01 -16.09
CA PHE A 172 -10.18 8.86 -14.69
C PHE A 172 -8.78 8.24 -14.59
N LYS A 173 -8.51 7.15 -15.33
CA LYS A 173 -7.19 6.48 -15.34
C LYS A 173 -6.10 7.40 -15.88
N LEU A 174 -6.39 8.16 -16.94
CA LEU A 174 -5.45 9.15 -17.49
C LEU A 174 -5.14 10.25 -16.48
N LEU A 175 -6.17 10.85 -15.87
CA LEU A 175 -5.99 11.87 -14.82
C LEU A 175 -5.20 11.33 -13.63
N PHE A 176 -5.50 10.11 -13.19
CA PHE A 176 -4.80 9.44 -12.09
C PHE A 176 -3.28 9.36 -12.34
N TYR A 177 -2.86 8.83 -13.49
CA TYR A 177 -1.43 8.68 -13.79
C TYR A 177 -0.72 9.99 -14.11
N LYS A 178 -1.39 10.94 -14.77
CA LYS A 178 -0.82 12.26 -15.05
C LYS A 178 -0.49 13.01 -13.76
N ILE A 179 -1.38 12.97 -12.78
CA ILE A 179 -1.16 13.66 -11.50
C ILE A 179 -0.16 12.90 -10.62
N LEU A 180 -0.16 11.56 -10.63
CA LEU A 180 0.89 10.77 -9.99
C LEU A 180 2.27 11.11 -10.57
N GLN A 181 2.38 11.19 -11.90
CA GLN A 181 3.63 11.55 -12.56
C GLN A 181 4.14 12.91 -12.10
N LYS A 182 3.28 13.95 -12.06
CA LYS A 182 3.67 15.28 -11.53
C LYS A 182 4.11 15.20 -10.07
N ARG A 183 3.45 14.38 -9.25
CA ARG A 183 3.84 14.17 -7.85
C ARG A 183 5.23 13.52 -7.74
N TRP A 184 5.53 12.54 -8.59
CA TRP A 184 6.84 11.90 -8.62
C TRP A 184 7.93 12.85 -9.11
N GLU A 185 7.69 13.57 -10.20
CA GLU A 185 8.63 14.57 -10.76
C GLU A 185 8.99 15.64 -9.72
N HIS A 186 8.01 16.17 -9.00
CA HIS A 186 8.22 17.12 -7.91
C HIS A 186 9.13 16.56 -6.81
N LEU A 187 8.84 15.36 -6.32
CA LEU A 187 9.64 14.73 -5.25
C LEU A 187 11.07 14.39 -5.72
N LEU A 188 11.23 13.93 -6.96
CA LEU A 188 12.55 13.69 -7.55
C LEU A 188 13.34 14.99 -7.70
N ALA A 189 12.69 16.10 -8.08
CA ALA A 189 13.33 17.41 -8.15
C ALA A 189 13.80 17.92 -6.78
N LEU A 190 13.12 17.52 -5.70
CA LEU A 190 13.56 17.75 -4.31
C LEU A 190 14.68 16.79 -3.86
N GLY A 191 15.17 15.92 -4.74
CA GLY A 191 16.20 14.92 -4.43
C GLY A 191 15.70 13.75 -3.58
N LYS A 192 14.38 13.56 -3.46
CA LYS A 192 13.81 12.42 -2.75
C LYS A 192 14.00 11.15 -3.58
N ARG A 193 14.17 10.03 -2.88
CA ARG A 193 14.16 8.68 -3.48
C ARG A 193 12.73 8.17 -3.43
N ILE A 194 12.26 7.57 -4.52
CA ILE A 194 10.86 7.15 -4.65
C ILE A 194 10.81 5.65 -4.91
N PHE A 195 9.94 4.97 -4.16
CA PHE A 195 9.51 3.61 -4.41
C PHE A 195 8.02 3.65 -4.76
N VAL A 196 7.64 3.08 -5.90
CA VAL A 196 6.23 2.90 -6.27
C VAL A 196 5.95 1.41 -6.28
N VAL A 197 5.03 0.97 -5.43
CA VAL A 197 4.68 -0.43 -5.30
C VAL A 197 3.18 -0.65 -5.46
N GLY A 198 2.81 -1.81 -6.00
CA GLY A 198 1.41 -2.24 -6.08
C GLY A 198 0.95 -2.59 -7.48
N ASP A 199 -0.34 -2.86 -7.57
CA ASP A 199 -1.03 -3.17 -8.82
C ASP A 199 -1.25 -1.89 -9.63
N LEU A 200 -0.43 -1.68 -10.66
CA LEU A 200 -0.60 -0.57 -11.58
C LEU A 200 -1.62 -0.89 -12.68
N ASN A 201 -2.20 -2.09 -12.76
CA ASN A 201 -3.15 -2.47 -13.80
C ASN A 201 -2.64 -2.19 -15.23
N ILE A 202 -1.32 -2.31 -15.43
CA ILE A 202 -0.61 -2.10 -16.70
C ILE A 202 0.53 -3.12 -16.79
N ALA A 203 0.54 -3.92 -17.85
CA ALA A 203 1.69 -4.74 -18.23
C ALA A 203 2.48 -3.99 -19.32
N PRO A 204 3.74 -3.59 -19.09
CA PRO A 204 4.45 -2.65 -19.95
C PRO A 204 4.92 -3.25 -21.29
N SER A 205 5.21 -4.55 -21.32
CA SER A 205 5.79 -5.24 -22.49
C SER A 205 5.06 -6.56 -22.77
N SER A 206 5.11 -7.03 -24.02
CA SER A 206 4.49 -8.30 -24.41
C SER A 206 4.96 -9.51 -23.57
N ILE A 207 6.22 -9.52 -23.10
CA ILE A 207 6.74 -10.55 -22.19
C ILE A 207 5.98 -10.63 -20.85
N ASP A 208 5.31 -9.54 -20.46
CA ASP A 208 4.54 -9.41 -19.22
C ASP A 208 3.07 -9.82 -19.38
N ARG A 209 2.66 -10.36 -20.54
CA ARG A 209 1.29 -10.81 -20.81
C ARG A 209 1.28 -12.08 -21.66
N CYS A 210 0.59 -13.13 -21.21
CA CYS A 210 0.58 -14.43 -21.90
C CYS A 210 0.04 -14.38 -23.35
N ASP A 211 -1.00 -13.58 -23.60
CA ASP A 211 -1.72 -13.46 -24.87
C ASP A 211 -1.55 -12.07 -25.50
N ALA A 212 -0.36 -11.49 -25.43
CA ALA A 212 -0.07 -10.17 -25.99
C ALA A 212 -0.33 -10.13 -27.52
N PRO A 213 -1.31 -9.34 -28.01
CA PRO A 213 -1.55 -9.18 -29.45
C PRO A 213 -0.41 -8.38 -30.13
N PRO A 214 -0.27 -8.47 -31.46
CA PRO A 214 0.64 -7.60 -32.22
C PRO A 214 0.39 -6.12 -31.92
N GLY A 215 1.45 -5.37 -31.62
CA GLY A 215 1.36 -3.95 -31.25
C GLY A 215 0.85 -3.70 -29.83
N PHE A 216 0.91 -4.70 -28.95
CA PHE A 216 0.51 -4.62 -27.54
C PHE A 216 0.98 -3.34 -26.84
N GLU A 217 2.24 -2.95 -27.07
CA GLU A 217 2.90 -1.81 -26.44
C GLU A 217 2.30 -0.46 -26.82
N LYS A 218 1.59 -0.35 -27.96
CA LYS A 218 1.04 0.91 -28.51
C LYS A 218 -0.20 1.43 -27.77
N GLN A 219 -0.66 0.71 -26.75
CA GLN A 219 -1.78 1.16 -25.93
C GLN A 219 -1.29 2.29 -25.00
N MET A 220 -2.02 3.40 -24.95
CA MET A 220 -1.55 4.65 -24.32
C MET A 220 -1.04 4.52 -22.87
N PHE A 221 -1.61 3.64 -22.04
CA PHE A 221 -1.15 3.44 -20.66
C PHE A 221 0.13 2.61 -20.60
N ARG A 222 0.34 1.71 -21.57
CA ARG A 222 1.60 0.97 -21.71
C ARG A 222 2.70 1.88 -22.23
N GLU A 223 2.41 2.70 -23.24
CA GLU A 223 3.34 3.74 -23.71
C GLU A 223 3.74 4.68 -22.58
N TRP A 224 2.76 5.13 -21.77
CA TRP A 224 3.02 5.93 -20.58
C TRP A 224 3.89 5.21 -19.55
N LEU A 225 3.55 3.97 -19.15
CA LEU A 225 4.36 3.28 -18.13
C LEU A 225 5.78 3.04 -18.65
N ARG A 226 5.92 2.64 -19.92
CA ARG A 226 7.22 2.47 -20.57
C ARG A 226 8.03 3.75 -20.56
N SER A 227 7.46 4.92 -20.87
CA SER A 227 8.20 6.18 -20.86
C SER A 227 8.73 6.58 -19.48
N MET A 228 8.15 6.03 -18.41
CA MET A 228 8.65 6.21 -17.04
C MET A 228 9.82 5.27 -16.69
N LEU A 229 10.07 4.21 -17.47
CA LEU A 229 11.11 3.22 -17.18
C LEU A 229 12.49 3.63 -17.73
N ARG A 230 13.56 3.29 -17.00
CA ARG A 230 14.95 3.60 -17.33
C ARG A 230 15.39 3.07 -18.68
N GLU A 231 14.91 1.88 -19.08
CA GLU A 231 15.16 1.29 -20.40
C GLU A 231 14.64 2.15 -21.57
N HIS A 232 13.72 3.08 -21.30
CA HIS A 232 13.13 4.00 -22.27
C HIS A 232 13.46 5.47 -21.98
N GLY A 233 14.46 5.73 -21.12
CA GLY A 233 14.88 7.09 -20.77
C GLY A 233 14.09 7.74 -19.62
N GLY A 234 13.15 7.02 -19.01
CA GLY A 234 12.42 7.49 -17.83
C GLY A 234 13.23 7.39 -16.53
N PRO A 235 12.71 7.90 -15.40
CA PRO A 235 13.47 7.96 -14.15
C PRO A 235 13.44 6.67 -13.31
N PHE A 236 12.56 5.71 -13.59
CA PHE A 236 12.32 4.55 -12.72
C PHE A 236 12.93 3.25 -13.25
N PHE A 237 13.62 2.51 -12.38
CA PHE A 237 13.92 1.11 -12.63
C PHE A 237 12.68 0.27 -12.29
N ASP A 238 12.23 -0.58 -13.22
CA ASP A 238 11.38 -1.73 -12.86
C ASP A 238 12.28 -2.77 -12.18
N ALA A 239 12.17 -2.90 -10.86
CA ALA A 239 13.12 -3.68 -10.08
C ALA A 239 13.14 -5.16 -10.49
N PHE A 240 11.97 -5.72 -10.82
CA PHE A 240 11.87 -7.11 -11.24
C PHE A 240 12.55 -7.32 -12.59
N ARG A 241 12.23 -6.51 -13.61
CA ARG A 241 12.84 -6.62 -14.94
C ARG A 241 14.32 -6.26 -14.96
N SER A 242 14.75 -5.38 -14.06
CA SER A 242 16.18 -5.05 -13.91
C SER A 242 16.99 -6.23 -13.34
N LYS A 243 16.38 -7.10 -12.52
CA LYS A 243 17.02 -8.34 -12.01
C LYS A 243 16.80 -9.54 -12.94
N HIS A 244 15.64 -9.61 -13.59
CA HIS A 244 15.19 -10.76 -14.39
C HIS A 244 14.72 -10.32 -15.79
N PRO A 245 15.61 -9.73 -16.62
CA PRO A 245 15.21 -9.07 -17.88
C PRO A 245 14.52 -10.02 -18.85
N GLU A 246 15.05 -11.24 -19.00
CA GLU A 246 14.60 -12.22 -19.99
C GLU A 246 13.59 -13.23 -19.45
N ARG A 247 13.20 -13.15 -18.17
CA ARG A 247 12.34 -14.18 -17.56
C ARG A 247 10.93 -14.13 -18.16
N VAL A 248 10.57 -15.19 -18.89
CA VAL A 248 9.22 -15.41 -19.42
C VAL A 248 8.30 -16.05 -18.39
N GLY A 249 6.99 -15.88 -18.53
CA GLY A 249 6.01 -16.52 -17.64
C GLY A 249 5.94 -15.96 -16.21
N ALA A 250 6.63 -14.84 -15.94
CA ALA A 250 6.68 -14.19 -14.64
C ALA A 250 5.44 -13.31 -14.38
N TYR A 251 4.27 -13.92 -14.32
CA TYR A 251 3.01 -13.23 -14.13
C TYR A 251 2.60 -13.17 -12.67
N THR A 252 1.91 -12.09 -12.29
CA THR A 252 1.48 -11.84 -10.93
C THR A 252 -0.03 -11.91 -10.78
N CYS A 253 -0.82 -11.72 -11.84
CA CYS A 253 -2.29 -11.72 -11.80
C CYS A 253 -2.90 -12.75 -12.77
N PHE A 254 -3.90 -13.51 -12.29
CA PHE A 254 -4.55 -14.59 -13.03
C PHE A 254 -6.07 -14.57 -12.90
N ASN A 255 -6.78 -14.63 -14.03
CA ASN A 255 -8.24 -14.65 -14.04
C ASN A 255 -8.79 -15.91 -13.36
N GLN A 256 -9.54 -15.72 -12.28
CA GLN A 256 -10.11 -16.80 -11.47
C GLN A 256 -11.21 -17.58 -12.19
N ALA A 257 -12.00 -16.93 -13.04
CA ALA A 257 -13.20 -17.51 -13.63
C ALA A 257 -12.88 -18.65 -14.62
N VAL A 258 -11.69 -18.66 -15.19
CA VAL A 258 -11.25 -19.63 -16.19
C VAL A 258 -10.12 -20.54 -15.71
N GLY A 259 -9.76 -20.49 -14.41
CA GLY A 259 -8.66 -21.30 -13.86
C GLY A 259 -7.29 -20.96 -14.47
N ALA A 260 -7.09 -19.70 -14.89
CA ALA A 260 -5.95 -19.29 -15.70
C ALA A 260 -4.58 -19.59 -15.06
N GLU A 261 -4.51 -19.56 -13.72
CA GLU A 261 -3.28 -19.79 -12.97
C GLU A 261 -2.70 -21.19 -13.15
N GLU A 262 -3.53 -22.22 -13.31
CA GLU A 262 -3.07 -23.61 -13.52
C GLU A 262 -2.25 -23.75 -14.81
N TYR A 263 -2.52 -22.90 -15.79
CA TYR A 263 -1.84 -22.88 -17.09
C TYR A 263 -0.84 -21.72 -17.21
N ASN A 264 -0.57 -21.03 -16.10
CA ASN A 264 0.23 -19.80 -16.07
C ASN A 264 -0.24 -18.75 -17.10
N TYR A 265 -1.54 -18.66 -17.36
CA TYR A 265 -2.12 -17.70 -18.29
C TYR A 265 -2.39 -16.37 -17.57
N GLY A 266 -1.36 -15.54 -17.44
CA GLY A 266 -1.40 -14.38 -16.56
C GLY A 266 -0.90 -13.07 -17.18
N SER A 267 -0.82 -12.07 -16.32
CA SER A 267 -0.13 -10.80 -16.58
C SER A 267 0.73 -10.38 -15.40
N ARG A 268 1.82 -9.67 -15.65
CA ARG A 268 2.59 -8.97 -14.62
C ARG A 268 2.12 -7.51 -14.57
N ILE A 269 1.30 -7.21 -13.57
CA ILE A 269 0.72 -5.87 -13.37
C ILE A 269 1.01 -5.30 -11.98
N ASP A 270 1.60 -6.11 -11.11
CA ASP A 270 2.10 -5.71 -9.80
C ASP A 270 3.59 -5.39 -9.92
N HIS A 271 3.95 -4.14 -9.59
CA HIS A 271 5.29 -3.61 -9.85
C HIS A 271 5.95 -3.09 -8.58
N ILE A 272 7.29 -3.08 -8.60
CA ILE A 272 8.13 -2.32 -7.67
C ILE A 272 9.04 -1.44 -8.54
N LEU A 273 8.71 -0.16 -8.63
CA LEU A 273 9.46 0.84 -9.40
C LEU A 273 10.30 1.70 -8.46
N ILE A 274 11.55 2.00 -8.84
CA ILE A 274 12.50 2.67 -7.94
C ILE A 274 13.25 3.77 -8.67
N SER A 275 13.37 4.93 -8.05
CA SER A 275 14.18 6.05 -8.56
C SER A 275 14.87 6.79 -7.42
N GLY A 276 16.08 7.31 -7.71
CA GLY A 276 16.84 8.16 -6.78
C GLY A 276 18.32 7.81 -6.68
N ALA A 277 19.08 8.71 -6.06
CA ALA A 277 20.51 8.52 -5.80
C ALA A 277 20.77 7.40 -4.77
N CYS A 278 21.97 6.83 -4.76
CA CYS A 278 22.37 5.91 -3.68
C CYS A 278 22.48 6.60 -2.31
N PHE A 279 22.71 5.83 -1.23
CA PHE A 279 22.95 6.34 0.12
C PHE A 279 24.43 6.61 0.43
N HIS A 280 25.36 6.15 -0.42
CA HIS A 280 26.79 6.35 -0.20
C HIS A 280 27.18 7.83 -0.38
N HIS A 281 28.04 8.33 0.50
CA HIS A 281 28.61 9.68 0.41
C HIS A 281 29.90 9.63 -0.42
N SER A 282 29.80 9.40 -1.73
CA SER A 282 30.98 9.41 -2.62
C SER A 282 30.70 10.20 -3.89
N SER A 283 31.60 11.13 -4.19
CA SER A 283 31.55 12.05 -5.33
C SER A 283 32.11 11.46 -6.64
N TYR A 284 32.41 10.16 -6.69
CA TYR A 284 33.37 9.63 -7.68
C TYR A 284 32.83 8.66 -8.73
N LEU A 285 31.53 8.34 -8.77
CA LEU A 285 31.03 7.38 -9.73
C LEU A 285 29.68 7.82 -10.31
N GLU A 286 29.69 8.21 -11.59
CA GLU A 286 28.56 8.74 -12.36
C GLU A 286 27.37 7.75 -12.49
N ASP A 287 27.56 6.47 -12.12
CA ASP A 287 26.55 5.40 -12.25
C ASP A 287 25.88 4.96 -10.93
N HIS A 288 26.18 5.61 -9.81
CA HIS A 288 25.61 5.22 -8.51
C HIS A 288 24.15 5.67 -8.36
N ASN A 289 23.25 4.69 -8.30
CA ASN A 289 21.85 4.91 -7.97
C ASN A 289 21.37 3.91 -6.92
N ILE A 290 20.21 4.20 -6.32
CA ILE A 290 19.67 3.36 -5.25
C ILE A 290 19.45 1.91 -5.68
N PHE A 291 19.12 1.67 -6.95
CA PHE A 291 18.88 0.33 -7.45
C PHE A 291 20.16 -0.50 -7.43
N PHE A 292 21.21 -0.09 -8.15
CA PHE A 292 22.44 -0.88 -8.21
C PHE A 292 23.20 -0.96 -6.89
N CYS A 293 23.10 0.07 -6.05
CA CYS A 293 23.87 0.12 -4.79
C CYS A 293 23.19 -0.64 -3.66
N HIS A 294 21.86 -0.64 -3.59
CA HIS A 294 21.14 -1.09 -2.39
C HIS A 294 20.11 -2.19 -2.65
N VAL A 295 19.73 -2.48 -3.90
CA VAL A 295 18.80 -3.57 -4.18
C VAL A 295 19.55 -4.89 -4.28
N GLU A 296 19.37 -5.74 -3.27
CA GLU A 296 19.92 -7.09 -3.24
C GLU A 296 19.13 -8.00 -4.19
N ASP A 297 17.82 -8.08 -4.00
CA ASP A 297 16.94 -9.02 -4.71
C ASP A 297 15.56 -8.43 -4.95
N CYS A 298 14.86 -8.91 -5.98
CA CYS A 298 13.48 -8.59 -6.30
C CYS A 298 12.84 -9.79 -6.99
N GLU A 299 11.75 -10.33 -6.44
CA GLU A 299 11.20 -11.62 -6.89
C GLU A 299 9.70 -11.76 -6.60
N ILE A 300 9.04 -12.63 -7.38
CA ILE A 300 7.65 -13.04 -7.21
C ILE A 300 7.57 -14.15 -6.15
N MET A 301 6.66 -14.03 -5.19
CA MET A 301 6.48 -15.00 -4.11
C MET A 301 5.67 -16.20 -4.56
N ASP A 302 6.22 -17.04 -5.45
CA ASP A 302 5.52 -18.15 -6.10
C ASP A 302 4.88 -19.17 -5.13
N HIS A 303 5.33 -19.25 -3.87
CA HIS A 303 4.69 -20.09 -2.84
C HIS A 303 3.28 -19.62 -2.46
N PHE A 304 2.91 -18.36 -2.77
CA PHE A 304 1.55 -17.84 -2.64
C PHE A 304 0.63 -18.19 -3.82
N ARG A 305 1.12 -18.90 -4.84
CA ARG A 305 0.26 -19.46 -5.90
C ARG A 305 -0.79 -20.38 -5.29
N ARG A 306 -2.03 -20.20 -5.72
CA ARG A 306 -3.17 -21.00 -5.26
C ARG A 306 -3.08 -22.45 -5.72
N GLY A 307 -2.41 -22.69 -6.84
CA GLY A 307 -2.21 -24.02 -7.44
C GLY A 307 -1.12 -24.87 -6.79
N ASN A 308 -0.36 -24.35 -5.81
CA ASN A 308 0.72 -25.12 -5.19
C ASN A 308 0.19 -26.29 -4.34
N SER A 309 0.67 -27.49 -4.68
CA SER A 309 0.19 -28.78 -4.15
C SER A 309 0.36 -28.98 -2.63
N GLU A 310 1.14 -28.14 -1.95
CA GLU A 310 1.33 -28.21 -0.49
C GLU A 310 0.12 -27.71 0.30
N ASN A 311 -0.75 -26.88 -0.30
CA ASN A 311 -1.93 -26.30 0.35
C ASN A 311 -3.26 -26.92 -0.07
N MET A 312 -3.27 -28.01 -0.85
CA MET A 312 -4.49 -28.64 -1.33
C MET A 312 -4.93 -29.81 -0.42
N PRO A 313 -6.08 -29.71 0.29
CA PRO A 313 -6.66 -30.89 0.93
C PRO A 313 -7.04 -31.91 -0.15
N LYS A 314 -6.46 -33.10 -0.09
CA LYS A 314 -6.76 -34.22 -0.99
C LYS A 314 -8.20 -34.69 -0.78
N TRP A 315 -9.17 -34.09 -1.46
CA TRP A 315 -10.55 -34.55 -1.46
C TRP A 315 -10.82 -35.44 -2.68
N LYS A 316 -11.28 -36.68 -2.43
CA LYS A 316 -11.66 -37.63 -3.48
C LYS A 316 -13.12 -37.40 -3.88
N GLY A 317 -13.35 -36.56 -4.90
CA GLY A 317 -14.66 -36.48 -5.54
C GLY A 317 -14.89 -35.19 -6.32
N GLY A 318 -14.51 -35.16 -7.61
CA GLY A 318 -14.90 -34.11 -8.57
C GLY A 318 -14.18 -32.76 -8.38
N ARG A 319 -13.73 -32.14 -9.48
CA ARG A 319 -13.06 -30.84 -9.47
C ARG A 319 -14.06 -29.71 -9.15
N SER A 320 -14.20 -29.40 -7.88
CA SER A 320 -14.69 -28.09 -7.41
C SER A 320 -13.92 -27.72 -6.15
N SER A 321 -12.61 -27.50 -6.28
CA SER A 321 -11.78 -26.94 -5.21
C SER A 321 -11.66 -25.44 -5.45
N ARG A 322 -12.34 -24.63 -4.63
CA ARG A 322 -12.17 -23.17 -4.63
C ARG A 322 -10.72 -22.89 -4.24
N LEU A 323 -9.91 -22.49 -5.21
CA LEU A 323 -8.51 -22.12 -5.01
C LEU A 323 -8.41 -21.02 -3.92
N GLU A 324 -7.67 -21.29 -2.86
CA GLU A 324 -7.54 -20.35 -1.73
C GLU A 324 -6.37 -19.39 -1.96
N GLY A 325 -6.65 -18.08 -1.97
CA GLY A 325 -5.66 -17.03 -2.14
C GLY A 325 -6.27 -15.81 -2.83
N SER A 326 -5.44 -14.82 -3.14
CA SER A 326 -5.79 -13.77 -4.11
C SER A 326 -5.64 -14.32 -5.54
N ASP A 327 -6.25 -13.65 -6.53
CA ASP A 327 -5.88 -13.79 -7.95
C ASP A 327 -4.50 -13.21 -8.27
N HIS A 328 -3.91 -12.48 -7.33
CA HIS A 328 -2.55 -11.99 -7.44
C HIS A 328 -1.56 -12.83 -6.63
N ILE A 329 -0.29 -12.72 -6.98
CA ILE A 329 0.86 -13.25 -6.25
C ILE A 329 1.69 -12.05 -5.75
N PRO A 330 2.10 -12.02 -4.47
CA PRO A 330 2.94 -10.95 -3.95
C PRO A 330 4.28 -10.83 -4.69
N VAL A 331 4.81 -9.61 -4.76
CA VAL A 331 6.16 -9.32 -5.23
C VAL A 331 6.93 -8.67 -4.08
N TYR A 332 8.19 -9.04 -3.90
CA TYR A 332 9.05 -8.43 -2.88
C TYR A 332 10.32 -7.83 -3.46
N ILE A 333 10.90 -6.92 -2.69
CA ILE A 333 12.26 -6.44 -2.86
C ILE A 333 13.02 -6.45 -1.54
N ILE A 334 14.32 -6.75 -1.60
CA ILE A 334 15.24 -6.72 -0.46
C ILE A 334 16.25 -5.59 -0.67
N LEU A 335 16.38 -4.75 0.34
CA LEU A 335 17.27 -3.60 0.38
C LEU A 335 18.37 -3.78 1.43
N ASN A 336 19.60 -3.48 1.05
CA ASN A 336 20.77 -3.53 1.91
C ASN A 336 21.37 -2.15 2.18
N GLU A 337 22.14 -2.09 3.27
CA GLU A 337 22.89 -0.89 3.66
C GLU A 337 22.03 0.37 3.80
N ILE A 338 20.75 0.23 4.17
CA ILE A 338 19.94 1.40 4.50
C ILE A 338 20.45 1.97 5.84
N PRO A 339 20.78 3.27 5.90
CA PRO A 339 21.21 3.90 7.15
C PRO A 339 20.12 3.82 8.24
N ILE A 340 20.55 3.95 9.49
CA ILE A 340 19.64 4.00 10.64
C ILE A 340 19.03 5.41 10.71
N LEU A 341 17.73 5.49 11.01
CA LEU A 341 17.02 6.75 11.20
C LEU A 341 17.22 7.29 12.62
N PRO A 342 17.21 8.63 12.79
CA PRO A 342 17.02 9.24 14.11
C PRO A 342 15.71 8.76 14.75
N VAL A 343 15.68 8.69 16.08
CA VAL A 343 14.48 8.29 16.81
C VAL A 343 13.31 9.22 16.48
N HIS A 344 12.17 8.65 16.11
CA HIS A 344 10.93 9.40 15.91
C HIS A 344 9.69 8.63 16.39
N ASN A 345 8.57 9.36 16.45
CA ASN A 345 7.28 8.82 16.87
C ASN A 345 6.46 8.35 15.66
N THR A 346 5.48 7.49 15.92
CA THR A 346 4.48 7.10 14.91
C THR A 346 3.67 8.33 14.45
N PRO A 347 3.50 8.55 13.13
CA PRO A 347 2.71 9.65 12.59
C PRO A 347 1.25 9.62 13.06
N SER A 348 0.63 10.79 13.19
CA SER A 348 -0.77 10.92 13.62
C SER A 348 -1.78 10.30 12.65
N SER A 349 -1.38 10.02 11.41
CA SER A 349 -2.17 9.32 10.39
C SER A 349 -2.19 7.80 10.56
N ALA A 350 -1.45 7.23 11.52
CA ALA A 350 -1.47 5.81 11.79
C ALA A 350 -2.86 5.33 12.24
N ALA A 351 -3.26 4.14 11.79
CA ALA A 351 -4.59 3.58 11.97
C ALA A 351 -5.00 3.43 13.44
N ARG A 352 -4.02 3.26 14.34
CA ARG A 352 -4.24 3.19 15.79
C ARG A 352 -4.88 4.45 16.39
N TYR A 353 -4.68 5.61 15.74
CA TYR A 353 -5.22 6.90 16.19
C TYR A 353 -6.59 7.21 15.59
N LEU A 354 -7.09 6.38 14.67
CA LEU A 354 -8.40 6.58 14.07
C LEU A 354 -9.51 6.49 15.14
N PRO A 355 -10.46 7.44 15.16
CA PRO A 355 -11.55 7.44 16.14
C PRO A 355 -12.36 6.14 16.19
N GLU A 356 -12.56 5.51 15.03
CA GLU A 356 -13.29 4.24 14.86
C GLU A 356 -12.63 3.09 15.63
N ILE A 357 -11.32 3.16 15.82
CA ILE A 357 -10.49 2.17 16.52
C ILE A 357 -10.34 2.58 17.99
N ARG A 358 -9.92 3.83 18.24
CA ARG A 358 -9.69 4.36 19.59
C ARG A 358 -10.96 4.35 20.44
N GLY A 359 -12.10 4.76 19.88
CA GLY A 359 -13.38 4.81 20.58
C GLY A 359 -13.94 3.43 20.95
N ARG A 360 -13.71 2.42 20.09
CA ARG A 360 -14.09 1.02 20.38
C ARG A 360 -13.22 0.42 21.48
N GLN A 361 -11.92 0.70 21.49
CA GLN A 361 -11.02 0.24 22.56
C GLN A 361 -11.39 0.83 23.93
N GLN A 362 -11.66 2.13 24.02
CA GLN A 362 -12.08 2.78 25.26
C GLN A 362 -13.42 2.21 25.79
N SER A 363 -14.36 1.91 24.89
CA SER A 363 -15.65 1.31 25.25
C SER A 363 -15.53 -0.11 25.79
N ILE A 364 -14.61 -0.92 25.24
CA ILE A 364 -14.35 -2.29 25.72
C ILE A 364 -13.70 -2.25 27.10
N VAL A 365 -12.68 -1.40 27.28
CA VAL A 365 -12.03 -1.20 28.58
C VAL A 365 -13.05 -0.80 29.65
N TYR A 366 -13.93 0.15 29.34
CA TYR A 366 -14.99 0.58 30.25
C TYR A 366 -15.96 -0.56 30.61
N LYS A 367 -16.38 -1.37 29.64
CA LYS A 367 -17.27 -2.53 29.87
C LYS A 367 -16.62 -3.65 30.68
N VAL A 368 -15.36 -3.97 30.41
CA VAL A 368 -14.59 -4.97 31.17
C VAL A 368 -14.39 -4.49 32.61
N PHE A 369 -14.06 -3.21 32.80
CA PHE A 369 -13.91 -2.60 34.12
C PHE A 369 -15.22 -2.63 34.93
N ILE A 370 -16.36 -2.32 34.31
CA ILE A 370 -17.69 -2.41 34.95
C ILE A 370 -18.04 -3.87 35.30
N SER A 371 -17.72 -4.82 34.41
CA SER A 371 -17.96 -6.25 34.64
C SER A 371 -17.14 -6.80 35.82
N LEU A 372 -15.93 -6.29 36.02
CA LEU A 372 -15.04 -6.72 37.09
C LEU A 372 -15.35 -6.02 38.43
N ASN A 373 -15.97 -4.84 38.42
CA ASN A 373 -16.31 -4.07 39.63
C ASN A 373 -17.71 -3.41 39.57
N PRO A 374 -18.80 -4.20 39.65
CA PRO A 374 -20.17 -3.70 39.50
C PRO A 374 -20.66 -2.76 40.62
N HIS A 375 -20.00 -2.72 41.78
CA HIS A 375 -20.42 -1.90 42.94
C HIS A 375 -20.02 -0.41 42.87
N MET A 376 -19.09 -0.04 41.98
CA MET A 376 -18.57 1.33 41.84
C MET A 376 -19.55 2.31 41.17
N LEU A 377 -20.63 1.83 40.56
CA LEU A 377 -21.65 2.66 39.89
C LEU A 377 -22.45 3.55 40.86
N LYS A 378 -22.45 3.26 42.17
CA LYS A 378 -23.27 3.98 43.17
C LYS A 378 -22.56 5.15 43.87
N GLN A 379 -21.30 5.43 43.55
CA GLN A 379 -20.51 6.48 44.22
C GLN A 379 -19.78 7.43 43.26
N LEU A 380 -20.45 7.89 42.20
CA LEU A 380 -19.87 8.88 41.30
C LEU A 380 -20.32 10.30 41.67
N PRO A 381 -19.48 11.14 42.33
CA PRO A 381 -19.36 12.52 41.95
C PRO A 381 -18.34 12.64 40.81
N VAL A 382 -18.56 13.64 39.95
CA VAL A 382 -17.72 14.09 38.82
C VAL A 382 -16.25 13.68 38.97
N PHE A 383 -15.76 12.89 38.01
CA PHE A 383 -14.43 12.28 37.98
C PHE A 383 -13.33 13.25 38.43
N SER A 384 -12.70 12.97 39.58
CA SER A 384 -11.50 13.71 40.01
C SER A 384 -10.25 13.11 39.32
N ILE A 385 -9.29 13.98 39.02
CA ILE A 385 -8.00 13.66 38.37
C ILE A 385 -7.22 12.55 39.11
N SER A 386 -7.49 12.34 40.40
CA SER A 386 -6.84 11.27 41.18
C SER A 386 -7.22 9.85 40.70
N PHE A 387 -8.47 9.65 40.28
CA PHE A 387 -8.98 8.34 39.86
C PHE A 387 -8.41 7.89 38.52
N ILE A 388 -8.12 8.84 37.62
CA ILE A 388 -7.52 8.53 36.31
C ILE A 388 -6.03 8.15 36.47
N LYS A 389 -5.33 8.68 37.50
CA LYS A 389 -3.94 8.31 37.80
C LYS A 389 -3.81 6.88 38.33
N GLU A 390 -4.79 6.40 39.10
CA GLU A 390 -4.83 4.99 39.52
C GLU A 390 -5.02 4.05 38.33
N LEU A 391 -5.91 4.36 37.39
CA LEU A 391 -6.12 3.53 36.19
C LEU A 391 -4.89 3.48 35.26
N ALA A 392 -4.05 4.52 35.27
CA ALA A 392 -2.79 4.54 34.55
C ALA A 392 -1.73 3.62 35.18
N GLN A 393 -1.74 3.40 36.50
CA GLN A 393 -0.83 2.45 37.16
C GLN A 393 -1.14 0.99 36.81
N TRP A 394 -2.36 0.69 36.34
CA TRP A 394 -2.77 -0.66 35.94
C TRP A 394 -2.71 -0.89 34.42
N ASN A 395 -2.13 0.04 33.64
CA ASN A 395 -2.06 0.01 32.16
C ASN A 395 -3.43 0.00 31.44
N ILE A 396 -4.49 0.49 32.10
CA ILE A 396 -5.86 0.44 31.56
C ILE A 396 -6.22 1.70 30.76
N VAL A 397 -5.64 2.87 31.10
CA VAL A 397 -5.85 4.14 30.37
C VAL A 397 -4.56 4.97 30.37
N THR A 398 -4.25 5.66 29.27
CA THR A 398 -3.16 6.66 29.21
C THR A 398 -3.71 8.08 29.42
N LEU A 399 -3.19 8.79 30.42
CA LEU A 399 -3.44 10.22 30.63
C LEU A 399 -2.54 11.07 29.71
N HIS A 400 -3.10 12.12 29.11
CA HIS A 400 -2.31 13.20 28.50
C HIS A 400 -1.91 14.23 29.54
#